data_AF-A0A2V1K6S9-F1
#
_entry.id   AF-A0A2V1K6S9-F1
#
_cell.length_a   1.000
_cell.length_b   1.000
_cell.length_c   1.000
_cell.angle_alpha   90.00
_cell.angle_beta   90.00
_cell.angle_gamma   90.00
#
_symmetry.space_group_name_H-M   'P 1'
#
loop_
_entity.id
_entity.type
_entity.pdbx_description
1 polymer ?
#
loop_
_entity_poly.entity_id
_entity_poly.type
_entity_poly.pdbx_seq_one_letter_code
_entity_poly.pdbx_strand_id
1 'polypeptide(L)'
;MSYIDSFDHEYIGQLGYLPIYRPLEVIHGEGWGGYDFSATPGNLVLGGGSGEHPALVLHRLEALAVRFLYDQITEDEAQTLEQADKAYLDNLYFSDRTLEFCQWNIRHYADLQKMAESSSFLTPLSQDQSVEQWIAQSMGELIHYALPDLNPDHQKQASILARFDIRPSMRNVAIVPPGYPSCGGRTVENGRMKWGRHRW
;
A
#
# COMPACT_ATOMS: atom_id res chain seq x y z
N MET A 1 7.27 -18.66 9.24
CA MET A 1 6.39 -18.54 8.06
C MET A 1 5.25 -17.66 8.45
N SER A 2 4.96 -16.70 7.60
CA SER A 2 3.89 -15.72 7.78
C SER A 2 2.55 -16.32 7.34
N TYR A 3 1.43 -15.76 7.77
CA TYR A 3 0.08 -16.21 7.47
C TYR A 3 -0.19 -16.12 5.97
N ILE A 4 0.31 -15.05 5.31
CA ILE A 4 0.25 -14.90 3.85
C ILE A 4 0.89 -16.06 3.09
N ASP A 5 1.89 -16.75 3.67
CA ASP A 5 2.55 -17.91 3.06
C ASP A 5 1.61 -19.11 2.89
N SER A 6 0.46 -19.11 3.57
CA SER A 6 -0.59 -20.14 3.45
C SER A 6 -1.40 -20.00 2.16
N PHE A 7 -1.33 -18.85 1.49
CA PHE A 7 -2.14 -18.50 0.33
C PHE A 7 -1.29 -18.18 -0.90
N ASP A 8 -1.90 -18.27 -2.07
CA ASP A 8 -1.26 -17.81 -3.30
C ASP A 8 -1.17 -16.29 -3.31
N HIS A 9 0.05 -15.79 -3.47
CA HIS A 9 0.36 -14.36 -3.38
C HIS A 9 1.61 -14.04 -4.20
N GLU A 10 1.69 -12.79 -4.68
CA GLU A 10 2.89 -12.26 -5.33
C GLU A 10 3.60 -11.27 -4.42
N TYR A 11 4.93 -11.30 -4.46
CA TYR A 11 5.79 -10.31 -3.81
C TYR A 11 5.92 -9.08 -4.69
N ILE A 12 5.67 -7.91 -4.11
CA ILE A 12 5.76 -6.60 -4.76
C ILE A 12 7.13 -5.99 -4.44
N GLY A 13 7.45 -5.84 -3.16
CA GLY A 13 8.63 -5.10 -2.73
C GLY A 13 8.63 -4.91 -1.23
N GLN A 14 9.25 -3.86 -0.73
CA GLN A 14 9.33 -3.60 0.71
C GLN A 14 9.22 -2.11 1.04
N LEU A 15 8.57 -1.81 2.16
CA LEU A 15 8.59 -0.52 2.82
C LEU A 15 9.41 -0.66 4.11
N GLY A 16 10.68 -0.27 4.05
CA GLY A 16 11.63 -0.52 5.14
C GLY A 16 11.77 -2.01 5.42
N TYR A 17 11.48 -2.44 6.64
CA TYR A 17 11.52 -3.86 7.01
C TYR A 17 10.24 -4.63 6.63
N LEU A 18 9.17 -3.95 6.22
CA LEU A 18 7.89 -4.58 5.92
C LEU A 18 7.82 -5.03 4.46
N PRO A 19 7.84 -6.34 4.16
CA PRO A 19 7.57 -6.83 2.80
C PRO A 19 6.13 -6.52 2.40
N ILE A 20 5.91 -6.29 1.10
CA ILE A 20 4.63 -5.95 0.49
C ILE A 20 4.22 -7.10 -0.43
N TYR A 21 3.02 -7.62 -0.22
CA TYR A 21 2.44 -8.72 -0.98
C TYR A 21 1.10 -8.32 -1.58
N ARG A 22 0.73 -8.96 -2.69
CA ARG A 22 -0.62 -8.94 -3.25
C ARG A 22 -1.19 -10.36 -3.18
N PRO A 23 -2.31 -10.59 -2.48
CA PRO A 23 -3.04 -11.84 -2.56
C PRO A 23 -3.50 -12.13 -3.99
N LEU A 24 -3.45 -13.39 -4.41
CA LEU A 24 -3.96 -13.84 -5.71
C LEU A 24 -5.30 -14.57 -5.58
N GLU A 25 -5.74 -14.82 -4.35
CA GLU A 25 -7.01 -15.42 -4.00
C GLU A 25 -7.69 -14.65 -2.85
N VAL A 26 -8.95 -14.98 -2.57
CA VAL A 26 -9.67 -14.41 -1.44
C VAL A 26 -9.27 -15.15 -0.16
N ILE A 27 -8.77 -14.40 0.81
CA ILE A 27 -8.36 -14.87 2.13
C ILE A 27 -9.50 -14.57 3.10
N HIS A 28 -10.06 -15.62 3.69
CA HIS A 28 -11.07 -15.54 4.73
C HIS A 28 -10.41 -15.72 6.10
N GLY A 29 -10.14 -14.60 6.77
CA GLY A 29 -9.66 -14.59 8.14
C GLY A 29 -10.77 -14.25 9.13
N GLU A 30 -10.38 -13.56 10.19
CA GLU A 30 -11.26 -12.96 11.19
C GLU A 30 -11.80 -11.60 10.72
N GLY A 31 -12.56 -10.93 11.60
CA GLY A 31 -13.03 -9.57 11.39
C GLY A 31 -11.89 -8.53 11.40
N TRP A 32 -12.25 -7.28 11.14
CA TRP A 32 -11.32 -6.16 11.04
C TRP A 32 -10.35 -6.08 12.23
N GLY A 33 -9.05 -6.13 11.96
CA GLY A 33 -7.97 -6.08 12.97
C GLY A 33 -7.69 -7.40 13.67
N GLY A 34 -8.31 -8.50 13.23
CA GLY A 34 -8.14 -9.85 13.77
C GLY A 34 -6.72 -10.39 13.63
N TYR A 35 -6.48 -11.57 14.23
CA TYR A 35 -5.19 -12.25 14.17
C TYR A 35 -4.88 -12.72 12.74
N ASP A 36 -5.79 -13.51 12.20
CA ASP A 36 -5.79 -13.94 10.81
C ASP A 36 -6.56 -12.91 10.01
N PHE A 37 -5.88 -12.20 9.11
CA PHE A 37 -6.51 -11.11 8.36
C PHE A 37 -7.37 -11.62 7.21
N SER A 38 -8.38 -10.83 6.83
CA SER A 38 -9.13 -11.03 5.59
C SER A 38 -8.56 -10.15 4.49
N ALA A 39 -8.43 -10.67 3.27
CA ALA A 39 -7.95 -9.90 2.12
C ALA A 39 -8.47 -10.46 0.80
N THR A 40 -8.52 -9.61 -0.22
CA THR A 40 -8.90 -9.96 -1.59
C THR A 40 -7.76 -9.61 -2.56
N PRO A 41 -7.81 -10.06 -3.82
CA PRO A 41 -6.83 -9.67 -4.83
C PRO A 41 -6.79 -8.17 -5.17
N GLY A 42 -7.75 -7.38 -4.67
CA GLY A 42 -7.76 -5.91 -4.74
C GLY A 42 -7.10 -5.24 -3.53
N ASN A 43 -6.51 -6.00 -2.61
CA ASN A 43 -5.78 -5.48 -1.45
C ASN A 43 -4.27 -5.63 -1.63
N LEU A 44 -3.51 -4.91 -0.80
CA LEU A 44 -2.09 -5.17 -0.54
C LEU A 44 -1.91 -5.53 0.93
N VAL A 45 -0.87 -6.31 1.24
CA VAL A 45 -0.56 -6.73 2.61
C VAL A 45 0.90 -6.41 2.91
N LEU A 46 1.14 -5.64 3.97
CA LEU A 46 2.47 -5.36 4.51
C LEU A 46 2.78 -6.32 5.67
N GLY A 47 4.04 -6.79 5.76
CA GLY A 47 4.50 -7.72 6.77
C GLY A 47 4.12 -9.16 6.45
N GLY A 48 2.81 -9.45 6.41
CA GLY A 48 2.27 -10.76 6.02
C GLY A 48 1.68 -11.61 7.15
N GLY A 49 1.60 -11.07 8.37
CA GLY A 49 0.78 -11.59 9.49
C GLY A 49 1.35 -12.84 10.14
N SER A 50 1.29 -12.95 11.48
CA SER A 50 1.91 -14.05 12.24
C SER A 50 3.44 -14.22 11.98
N GLY A 51 4.19 -14.78 12.93
CA GLY A 51 5.64 -14.94 12.76
C GLY A 51 6.43 -13.65 12.98
N GLU A 52 7.16 -13.16 11.97
CA GLU A 52 8.14 -12.07 12.12
C GLU A 52 7.50 -10.68 12.20
N HIS A 53 6.44 -10.43 11.41
CA HIS A 53 5.78 -9.14 11.33
C HIS A 53 4.26 -9.29 11.34
N PRO A 54 3.52 -8.48 12.13
CA PRO A 54 2.07 -8.43 12.04
C PRO A 54 1.63 -7.94 10.66
N ALA A 55 0.38 -8.21 10.28
CA ALA A 55 -0.12 -7.78 8.98
C ALA A 55 -0.68 -6.35 9.05
N LEU A 56 -0.43 -5.59 8.01
CA LEU A 56 -1.17 -4.37 7.70
C LEU A 56 -1.84 -4.56 6.34
N VAL A 57 -3.17 -4.67 6.31
CA VAL A 57 -3.93 -4.82 5.07
C VAL A 57 -4.33 -3.44 4.55
N LEU A 58 -4.00 -3.18 3.30
CA LEU A 58 -4.38 -1.97 2.58
C LEU A 58 -5.65 -2.22 1.80
N HIS A 59 -6.66 -1.43 2.13
CA HIS A 59 -7.97 -1.42 1.49
C HIS A 59 -8.15 -0.15 0.69
N ARG A 60 -9.08 -0.19 -0.26
CA ARG A 60 -9.47 0.97 -1.07
C ARG A 60 -8.25 1.66 -1.69
N LEU A 61 -7.52 0.91 -2.52
CA LEU A 61 -6.26 1.36 -3.11
C LEU A 61 -6.43 2.66 -3.92
N GLU A 62 -7.62 2.88 -4.48
CA GLU A 62 -8.01 4.14 -5.11
C GLU A 62 -7.94 5.35 -4.17
N ALA A 63 -8.31 5.17 -2.90
CA ALA A 63 -8.25 6.23 -1.90
C ALA A 63 -6.82 6.51 -1.45
N LEU A 64 -5.99 5.47 -1.30
CA LEU A 64 -4.58 5.64 -0.99
C LEU A 64 -3.85 6.39 -2.11
N ALA A 65 -4.13 6.05 -3.38
CA ALA A 65 -3.61 6.80 -4.51
C ALA A 65 -4.02 8.28 -4.46
N VAL A 66 -5.29 8.59 -4.18
CA VAL A 66 -5.75 9.98 -4.01
C VAL A 66 -5.05 10.69 -2.87
N ARG A 67 -4.80 10.03 -1.74
CA ARG A 67 -4.07 10.66 -0.61
C ARG A 67 -2.67 11.12 -1.00
N PHE A 68 -1.97 10.36 -1.84
CA PHE A 68 -0.69 10.80 -2.41
C PHE A 68 -0.86 11.94 -3.42
N LEU A 69 -1.78 11.79 -4.37
CA LEU A 69 -1.93 12.73 -5.47
C LEU A 69 -2.44 14.11 -5.01
N TYR A 70 -3.40 14.12 -4.08
CA TYR A 70 -4.02 15.34 -3.57
C TYR A 70 -3.09 16.12 -2.65
N ASP A 71 -2.12 15.45 -2.00
CA ASP A 71 -1.08 16.10 -1.18
C ASP A 71 -0.06 16.88 -2.03
N GLN A 72 -0.04 16.65 -3.35
CA GLN A 72 0.88 17.34 -4.27
C GLN A 72 0.28 18.57 -4.93
N ILE A 73 -1.02 18.80 -4.79
CA ILE A 73 -1.64 20.01 -5.31
C ILE A 73 -1.80 21.03 -4.19
N THR A 74 -1.58 22.29 -4.53
CA THR A 74 -1.79 23.41 -3.62
C THR A 74 -3.29 23.66 -3.41
N GLU A 75 -3.64 24.39 -2.35
CA GLU A 75 -5.03 24.80 -2.12
C GLU A 75 -5.57 25.65 -3.28
N ASP A 76 -4.75 26.53 -3.86
CA ASP A 76 -5.10 27.34 -5.03
C ASP A 76 -5.39 26.45 -6.25
N GLU A 77 -4.57 25.42 -6.48
CA GLU A 77 -4.79 24.43 -7.55
C GLU A 77 -6.07 23.62 -7.31
N ALA A 78 -6.31 23.17 -6.08
CA ALA A 78 -7.52 22.44 -5.69
C ALA A 78 -8.80 23.27 -5.92
N GLN A 79 -8.73 24.60 -5.79
CA GLN A 79 -9.85 25.50 -6.10
C GLN A 79 -10.15 25.62 -7.60
N THR A 80 -9.20 25.26 -8.47
CA THR A 80 -9.44 25.24 -9.94
C THR A 80 -10.14 23.97 -10.43
N LEU A 81 -10.31 22.98 -9.56
CA LEU A 81 -11.04 21.75 -9.88
C LEU A 81 -12.53 22.05 -10.10
N GLU A 82 -13.14 21.30 -11.02
CA GLU A 82 -14.59 21.32 -11.14
C GLU A 82 -15.22 20.80 -9.84
N GLN A 83 -16.37 21.34 -9.45
CA GLN A 83 -17.00 20.99 -8.19
C GLN A 83 -17.26 19.48 -8.05
N ALA A 84 -17.64 18.81 -9.14
CA ALA A 84 -17.87 17.37 -9.17
C ALA A 84 -16.57 16.57 -8.97
N ASP A 85 -15.48 17.00 -9.62
CA ASP A 85 -14.16 16.38 -9.49
C ASP A 85 -13.60 16.55 -8.08
N LYS A 86 -13.69 17.76 -7.53
CA LYS A 86 -13.29 18.05 -6.16
C LYS A 86 -14.07 17.20 -5.15
N ALA A 87 -15.40 17.15 -5.28
CA ALA A 87 -16.24 16.35 -4.39
C ALA A 87 -15.92 14.85 -4.46
N TYR A 88 -15.59 14.35 -5.67
CA TYR A 88 -15.16 12.97 -5.86
C TYR A 88 -13.80 12.70 -5.19
N LEU A 89 -12.80 13.57 -5.39
CA LEU A 89 -11.48 13.44 -4.76
C LEU A 89 -11.56 13.57 -3.24
N ASP A 90 -12.32 14.53 -2.72
CA ASP A 90 -12.53 14.72 -1.28
C ASP A 90 -13.15 13.46 -0.64
N ASN A 91 -14.16 12.85 -1.29
CA ASN A 91 -14.76 11.60 -0.79
C ASN A 91 -13.73 10.46 -0.67
N LEU A 92 -12.84 10.33 -1.66
CA LEU A 92 -11.76 9.34 -1.60
C LEU A 92 -10.70 9.70 -0.56
N TYR A 93 -10.29 10.97 -0.50
CA TYR A 93 -9.25 11.44 0.42
C TYR A 93 -9.65 11.22 1.89
N PHE A 94 -10.88 11.61 2.23
CA PHE A 94 -11.45 11.48 3.58
C PHE A 94 -12.07 10.11 3.86
N SER A 95 -11.92 9.14 2.95
CA SER A 95 -12.40 7.79 3.22
C SER A 95 -11.71 7.17 4.43
N ASP A 96 -12.50 6.47 5.22
CA ASP A 96 -12.04 5.68 6.34
C ASP A 96 -11.69 4.25 5.90
N ARG A 97 -11.15 3.46 6.84
CA ARG A 97 -10.92 2.01 6.68
C ARG A 97 -10.04 1.66 5.47
N THR A 98 -8.98 2.44 5.26
CA THR A 98 -7.95 2.14 4.24
C THR A 98 -6.78 1.33 4.81
N LEU A 99 -6.49 1.48 6.11
CA LEU A 99 -5.38 0.81 6.80
C LEU A 99 -5.95 -0.09 7.90
N GLU A 100 -5.78 -1.40 7.76
CA GLU A 100 -6.18 -2.39 8.77
C GLU A 100 -4.96 -2.99 9.45
N PHE A 101 -4.71 -2.58 10.68
CA PHE A 101 -3.62 -3.12 11.50
C PHE A 101 -4.08 -4.39 12.22
N CYS A 102 -3.64 -5.55 11.73
CA CYS A 102 -4.05 -6.87 12.22
C CYS A 102 -3.08 -7.36 13.31
N GLN A 103 -3.57 -7.48 14.55
CA GLN A 103 -2.77 -7.88 15.72
C GLN A 103 -1.55 -6.99 16.03
N TRP A 104 -1.63 -5.70 15.72
CA TRP A 104 -0.58 -4.77 16.11
C TRP A 104 -0.66 -4.47 17.61
N ASN A 105 0.48 -4.56 18.29
CA ASN A 105 0.61 -4.11 19.68
C ASN A 105 1.44 -2.82 19.72
N ILE A 106 1.51 -2.19 20.89
CA ILE A 106 2.19 -0.91 21.07
C ILE A 106 3.67 -0.93 20.64
N ARG A 107 4.34 -2.07 20.77
CA ARG A 107 5.73 -2.22 20.32
C ARG A 107 5.81 -2.19 18.79
N HIS A 108 4.89 -2.87 18.10
CA HIS A 108 4.83 -2.84 16.64
C HIS A 108 4.60 -1.41 16.12
N TYR A 109 3.70 -0.64 16.75
CA TYR A 109 3.51 0.76 16.41
C TYR A 109 4.76 1.61 16.66
N ALA A 110 5.45 1.41 17.78
CA ALA A 110 6.69 2.12 18.09
C ALA A 110 7.82 1.78 17.09
N ASP A 111 7.95 0.51 16.71
CA ASP A 111 8.95 0.06 15.73
C ASP A 111 8.64 0.61 14.33
N LEU A 112 7.36 0.68 13.95
CA LEU A 112 6.90 1.31 12.71
C LEU A 112 7.17 2.82 12.69
N GLN A 113 6.86 3.53 13.78
CA GLN A 113 7.18 4.96 13.93
C GLN A 113 8.68 5.20 13.74
N LYS A 114 9.51 4.43 14.46
CA LYS A 114 10.97 4.52 14.37
C LYS A 114 11.50 4.23 12.97
N MET A 115 10.90 3.26 12.27
CA MET A 115 11.23 2.98 10.88
C MET A 115 10.88 4.19 10.01
N ALA A 116 9.67 4.72 10.11
CA ALA A 116 9.22 5.84 9.29
C ALA A 116 10.06 7.12 9.49
N GLU A 117 10.54 7.37 10.71
CA GLU A 117 11.45 8.49 11.05
C GLU A 117 12.89 8.29 10.55
N SER A 118 13.24 7.09 10.08
CA SER A 118 14.61 6.76 9.68
C SER A 118 15.07 7.60 8.49
N SER A 119 16.24 8.23 8.63
CA SER A 119 16.90 8.98 7.55
C SER A 119 17.40 8.12 6.39
N SER A 120 17.17 6.79 6.44
CA SER A 120 17.41 5.89 5.31
C SER A 120 16.35 6.03 4.22
N PHE A 121 15.16 6.54 4.56
CA PHE A 121 14.13 6.85 3.57
C PHE A 121 14.46 8.14 2.84
N LEU A 122 14.03 8.22 1.58
CA LEU A 122 14.17 9.46 0.82
C LEU A 122 13.26 10.55 1.40
N THR A 123 12.06 10.16 1.80
CA THR A 123 11.07 11.03 2.44
C THR A 123 10.65 10.40 3.76
N PRO A 124 11.44 10.60 4.84
CA PRO A 124 11.08 10.15 6.18
C PRO A 124 9.82 10.85 6.71
N LEU A 125 9.23 10.29 7.76
CA LEU A 125 8.11 10.87 8.49
C LEU A 125 8.47 12.28 9.01
N SER A 126 7.62 13.26 8.71
CA SER A 126 7.79 14.64 9.19
C SER A 126 7.14 14.84 10.57
N GLN A 127 7.50 15.92 11.27
CA GLN A 127 7.01 16.20 12.63
C GLN A 127 5.49 16.44 12.70
N ASP A 128 4.90 16.98 11.63
CA ASP A 128 3.48 17.31 11.55
C ASP A 128 2.64 16.20 10.91
N GLN A 129 3.25 15.04 10.64
CA GLN A 129 2.62 13.92 9.95
C GLN A 129 2.48 12.71 10.88
N SER A 130 1.34 12.04 10.79
CA SER A 130 1.14 10.72 11.42
C SER A 130 1.75 9.59 10.59
N VAL A 131 2.14 8.49 11.24
CA VAL A 131 2.71 7.35 10.52
C VAL A 131 1.72 6.73 9.53
N GLU A 132 0.43 6.76 9.82
CA GLU A 132 -0.64 6.34 8.92
C GLU A 132 -0.71 7.21 7.66
N GLN A 133 -0.55 8.53 7.79
CA GLN A 133 -0.48 9.43 6.63
C GLN A 133 0.75 9.13 5.79
N TRP A 134 1.91 8.93 6.43
CA TRP A 134 3.15 8.60 5.72
C TRP A 134 3.09 7.26 4.97
N ILE A 135 2.49 6.24 5.58
CA ILE A 135 2.18 4.96 4.91
C ILE A 135 1.24 5.22 3.74
N ALA A 136 0.14 5.95 3.95
CA ALA A 136 -0.86 6.18 2.92
C ALA A 136 -0.28 6.90 1.70
N GLN A 137 0.58 7.89 1.91
CA GLN A 137 1.29 8.58 0.82
C GLN A 137 2.32 7.69 0.13
N SER A 138 3.14 6.96 0.90
CA SER A 138 4.17 6.07 0.35
C SER A 138 3.55 4.95 -0.50
N MET A 139 2.47 4.36 -0.01
CA MET A 139 1.73 3.31 -0.72
C MET A 139 0.89 3.89 -1.85
N GLY A 140 0.33 5.09 -1.68
CA GLY A 140 -0.41 5.80 -2.73
C GLY A 140 0.45 6.08 -3.96
N GLU A 141 1.71 6.49 -3.76
CA GLU A 141 2.68 6.66 -4.84
C GLU A 141 2.93 5.35 -5.58
N LEU A 142 3.19 4.26 -4.84
CA LEU A 142 3.38 2.93 -5.41
C LEU A 142 2.17 2.50 -6.25
N ILE A 143 0.97 2.68 -5.71
CA ILE A 143 -0.28 2.30 -6.38
C ILE A 143 -0.46 3.12 -7.67
N HIS A 144 -0.20 4.43 -7.62
CA HIS A 144 -0.36 5.29 -8.78
C HIS A 144 0.63 4.96 -9.90
N TYR A 145 1.93 4.87 -9.59
CA TYR A 145 2.95 4.73 -10.64
C TYR A 145 3.28 3.28 -11.02
N ALA A 146 3.21 2.34 -10.09
CA ALA A 146 3.70 0.97 -10.30
C ALA A 146 2.59 -0.09 -10.34
N LEU A 147 1.42 0.17 -9.74
CA LEU A 147 0.29 -0.77 -9.68
C LEU A 147 -1.03 -0.15 -10.17
N PRO A 148 -1.06 0.52 -11.34
CA PRO A 148 -2.27 1.18 -11.83
C PRO A 148 -3.42 0.20 -12.11
N ASP A 149 -3.12 -1.08 -12.38
CA ASP A 149 -4.13 -2.14 -12.57
C ASP A 149 -4.87 -2.53 -11.29
N LEU A 150 -4.31 -2.18 -10.13
CA LEU A 150 -4.94 -2.43 -8.82
C LEU A 150 -5.85 -1.29 -8.35
N ASN A 151 -5.76 -0.13 -9.00
CA ASN A 151 -6.59 1.02 -8.68
C ASN A 151 -7.75 1.09 -9.69
N PRO A 152 -8.99 0.74 -9.29
CA PRO A 152 -10.13 0.72 -10.20
C PRO A 152 -10.45 2.10 -10.81
N ASP A 153 -10.02 3.16 -10.14
CA ASP A 153 -10.29 4.55 -10.53
C ASP A 153 -9.07 5.26 -11.14
N HIS A 154 -7.99 4.52 -11.44
CA HIS A 154 -6.71 5.09 -11.88
C HIS A 154 -6.86 6.08 -13.05
N GLN A 155 -7.58 5.68 -14.11
CA GLN A 155 -7.78 6.53 -15.29
C GLN A 155 -8.56 7.80 -14.97
N LYS A 156 -9.58 7.71 -14.10
CA LYS A 156 -10.38 8.86 -13.69
C LYS A 156 -9.51 9.83 -12.89
N GLN A 157 -8.79 9.35 -11.88
CA GLN A 157 -7.88 10.16 -11.08
C GLN A 157 -6.81 10.84 -11.94
N ALA A 158 -6.18 10.09 -12.85
CA ALA A 158 -5.20 10.62 -13.78
C ALA A 158 -5.79 11.71 -14.67
N SER A 159 -7.01 11.53 -15.20
CA SER A 159 -7.67 12.53 -16.05
C SER A 159 -7.97 13.85 -15.33
N ILE A 160 -8.45 13.79 -14.07
CA ILE A 160 -8.78 14.98 -13.28
C ILE A 160 -7.51 15.80 -12.97
N LEU A 161 -6.44 15.09 -12.62
CA LEU A 161 -5.20 15.67 -12.09
C LEU A 161 -4.11 15.88 -13.15
N ALA A 162 -4.33 15.45 -14.40
CA ALA A 162 -3.36 15.59 -15.51
C ALA A 162 -2.89 17.03 -15.75
N ARG A 163 -3.66 18.02 -15.29
CA ARG A 163 -3.34 19.45 -15.42
C ARG A 163 -2.27 19.94 -14.43
N PHE A 164 -1.96 19.16 -13.39
CA PHE A 164 -1.01 19.52 -12.34
C PHE A 164 0.32 18.77 -12.51
N ASP A 165 1.42 19.38 -12.06
CA ASP A 165 2.77 18.77 -12.13
C ASP A 165 3.00 17.84 -10.93
N ILE A 166 2.40 16.65 -10.98
CA ILE A 166 2.55 15.62 -9.96
C ILE A 166 3.77 14.75 -10.26
N ARG A 167 4.66 14.60 -9.27
CA ARG A 167 5.92 13.86 -9.42
C ARG A 167 6.10 12.82 -8.31
N PRO A 168 6.89 11.76 -8.52
CA PRO A 168 7.27 10.88 -7.42
C PRO A 168 8.03 11.66 -6.33
N SER A 169 7.44 11.77 -5.14
CA SER A 169 7.95 12.53 -4.00
C SER A 169 8.31 11.64 -2.81
N MET A 170 7.61 10.52 -2.61
CA MET A 170 7.83 9.63 -1.46
C MET A 170 9.04 8.73 -1.68
N ARG A 171 9.02 7.93 -2.76
CA ARG A 171 10.09 6.99 -3.17
C ARG A 171 10.61 6.11 -2.03
N ASN A 172 9.71 5.73 -1.13
CA ASN A 172 10.03 4.95 0.07
C ASN A 172 9.91 3.43 -0.15
N VAL A 173 9.23 2.99 -1.21
CA VAL A 173 9.07 1.57 -1.52
C VAL A 173 10.21 1.10 -2.42
N ALA A 174 10.92 0.06 -1.99
CA ALA A 174 11.91 -0.61 -2.81
C ALA A 174 11.26 -1.79 -3.55
N ILE A 175 11.46 -1.82 -4.87
CA ILE A 175 10.99 -2.88 -5.76
C ILE A 175 12.20 -3.69 -6.25
N VAL A 176 12.02 -5.00 -6.39
CA VAL A 176 13.07 -5.88 -6.95
C VAL A 176 13.22 -5.60 -8.44
N PRO A 177 14.45 -5.34 -8.95
CA PRO A 177 14.66 -5.14 -10.37
C PRO A 177 14.31 -6.38 -11.20
N PRO A 178 13.74 -6.22 -12.41
CA PRO A 178 13.45 -7.33 -13.30
C PRO A 178 14.68 -8.21 -13.56
N GLY A 179 14.49 -9.54 -13.53
CA GLY A 179 15.53 -10.53 -13.78
C GLY A 179 16.38 -10.93 -12.57
N TYR A 180 16.15 -10.33 -11.39
CA TYR A 180 16.75 -10.83 -10.14
C TYR A 180 16.16 -12.20 -9.76
N PRO A 181 16.92 -13.05 -9.06
CA PRO A 181 16.40 -14.30 -8.52
C PRO A 181 15.19 -14.05 -7.63
N SER A 182 14.27 -15.00 -7.63
CA SER A 182 13.05 -14.84 -6.90
C SER A 182 13.23 -15.00 -5.37
N CYS A 183 12.64 -14.08 -4.63
CA CYS A 183 12.66 -13.90 -3.18
C CYS A 183 11.23 -13.59 -2.67
N GLY A 184 10.52 -14.62 -2.19
CA GLY A 184 9.15 -14.49 -1.67
C GLY A 184 8.07 -14.67 -2.73
N GLY A 185 6.80 -14.60 -2.32
CA GLY A 185 5.68 -14.96 -3.18
C GLY A 185 5.53 -16.47 -3.34
N ARG A 186 4.30 -16.94 -3.48
CA ARG A 186 3.98 -18.36 -3.58
C ARG A 186 2.81 -18.58 -4.53
N THR A 187 2.87 -19.66 -5.31
CA THR A 187 1.71 -20.22 -6.00
C THR A 187 1.59 -21.73 -5.85
N VAL A 188 0.40 -22.26 -6.12
CA VAL A 188 0.16 -23.69 -6.35
C VAL A 188 -0.12 -23.96 -7.82
N GLU A 189 0.79 -24.67 -8.49
CA GLU A 189 0.66 -25.10 -9.88
C GLU A 189 0.54 -26.63 -9.91
N ASN A 190 -0.56 -27.17 -10.44
CA ASN A 190 -0.81 -28.63 -10.51
C ASN A 190 -0.64 -29.37 -9.17
N GLY A 191 -1.10 -28.75 -8.08
CA GLY A 191 -0.99 -29.30 -6.72
C GLY A 191 0.41 -29.23 -6.11
N ARG A 192 1.37 -28.55 -6.75
CA ARG A 192 2.73 -28.34 -6.22
C ARG A 192 2.95 -26.87 -5.88
N MET A 193 3.51 -26.65 -4.69
CA MET A 193 3.92 -25.33 -4.25
C MET A 193 5.16 -24.86 -5.02
N LYS A 194 5.11 -23.61 -5.50
CA LYS A 194 6.20 -22.94 -6.19
C LYS A 194 6.43 -21.59 -5.52
N TRP A 195 7.65 -21.39 -5.06
CA TRP A 195 8.07 -20.13 -4.46
C TRP A 195 8.62 -19.18 -5.52
N GLY A 196 8.66 -17.90 -5.18
CA GLY A 196 9.35 -16.92 -5.99
C GLY A 196 8.47 -16.23 -7.02
N ARG A 197 7.20 -16.01 -6.70
CA ARG A 197 6.31 -15.25 -7.59
C ARG A 197 6.49 -13.76 -7.33
N HIS A 198 7.28 -13.13 -8.18
CA HIS A 198 7.43 -11.68 -8.21
C HIS A 198 6.44 -11.02 -9.15
N ARG A 199 6.12 -9.77 -8.84
CA ARG A 199 5.42 -8.89 -9.76
C ARG A 199 6.24 -8.55 -11.02
N TRP A 200 7.56 -8.41 -10.88
CA TRP A 200 8.49 -7.97 -11.92
C TRP A 200 9.67 -8.93 -12.13
#